data_AF-A0A7Y5DZ16-F1
#
_entry.id   AF-A0A7Y5DZ16-F1
#
_cell.length_a   1.000
_cell.length_b   1.000
_cell.length_c   1.000
_cell.angle_alpha   90.00
_cell.angle_beta   90.00
_cell.angle_gamma   90.00
#
_symmetry.space_group_name_H-M   'P 1'
#
loop_
_entity.id
_entity.type
_entity.pdbx_description
1 polymer ?
#
loop_
_entity_poly.entity_id
_entity_poly.type
_entity_poly.pdbx_seq_one_letter_code
_entity_poly.pdbx_strand_id
1 'polypeptide(L)'
;MRSNVVLFGLLVLAPSCTPSGAPRDTASTASSSASSAPAAPSSGKSRLAELRPVHPAAKRAICPLTIEPGVGIGGIEIGYTMRDLEALGLPIDQEPRSAVVTVGVVKASLLQGKVVDVWIDDVRQVDDCISMGGKAIGRTAPYDEFHARASKCVAEAPREGGSFERCEGGGLFLGRGMGTFLQIRVRPKGDDLTLDNLAVALEDDGSPLALEPKVRAKLLETCLDRRELAGYWHADKPGVVDRHKSREDDEVA
;
A
#
# COMPACT_ATOMS: atom_id res chain seq x y z
N MET A 1 9.04 -47.24 -6.10
CA MET A 1 7.67 -47.63 -5.70
C MET A 1 6.67 -46.84 -6.53
N ARG A 2 5.49 -47.42 -6.70
CA ARG A 2 4.50 -47.23 -7.76
C ARG A 2 3.96 -45.79 -7.95
N SER A 3 3.57 -45.55 -9.21
CA SER A 3 2.92 -44.38 -9.81
C SER A 3 1.65 -43.90 -9.10
N ASN A 4 1.44 -42.58 -9.07
CA ASN A 4 0.15 -41.97 -8.81
C ASN A 4 -0.59 -41.75 -10.14
N VAL A 5 -1.80 -42.32 -10.22
CA VAL A 5 -2.76 -42.16 -11.31
C VAL A 5 -3.79 -41.11 -10.89
N VAL A 6 -4.02 -40.15 -11.78
CA VAL A 6 -5.09 -39.14 -11.73
C VAL A 6 -6.42 -39.81 -12.10
N LEU A 7 -7.52 -39.45 -11.43
CA LEU A 7 -8.86 -39.71 -11.96
C LEU A 7 -9.77 -38.46 -11.83
N PHE A 8 -10.25 -38.04 -12.99
CA PHE A 8 -11.28 -37.03 -13.23
C PHE A 8 -12.66 -37.52 -12.78
N GLY A 9 -13.52 -36.59 -12.36
CA GLY A 9 -14.95 -36.81 -12.16
C GLY A 9 -15.75 -35.58 -12.57
N LEU A 10 -16.14 -35.54 -13.84
CA LEU A 10 -17.06 -34.57 -14.45
C LEU A 10 -18.50 -35.08 -14.22
N LEU A 11 -19.42 -34.24 -13.72
CA LEU A 11 -20.85 -34.55 -13.76
C LEU A 11 -21.60 -33.38 -14.44
N VAL A 12 -22.16 -33.70 -15.61
CA VAL A 12 -23.03 -32.86 -16.44
C VAL A 12 -24.48 -33.15 -16.04
N LEU A 13 -25.30 -32.11 -15.87
CA LEU A 13 -26.76 -32.20 -15.87
C LEU A 13 -27.35 -30.90 -16.45
N ALA A 14 -27.87 -31.01 -17.68
CA ALA A 14 -29.01 -30.25 -18.22
C ALA A 14 -30.14 -31.29 -18.43
N PRO A 15 -31.46 -30.97 -18.55
CA PRO A 15 -32.08 -29.91 -19.37
C PRO A 15 -33.29 -29.20 -18.67
N SER A 16 -33.95 -28.16 -19.19
CA SER A 16 -35.01 -28.24 -20.23
C SER A 16 -35.63 -26.87 -20.51
N CYS A 17 -35.90 -26.60 -21.79
CA CYS A 17 -36.63 -25.43 -22.32
C CYS A 17 -38.15 -25.52 -22.13
N THR A 18 -38.84 -24.37 -22.06
CA THR A 18 -40.05 -24.13 -22.86
C THR A 18 -40.33 -22.63 -23.03
N PRO A 19 -40.75 -22.16 -24.22
CA PRO A 19 -40.99 -20.74 -24.56
C PRO A 19 -42.49 -20.41 -24.56
N SER A 20 -42.87 -19.12 -24.43
CA SER A 20 -43.99 -18.51 -25.19
C SER A 20 -44.22 -17.05 -24.81
N GLY A 21 -44.35 -16.16 -25.81
CA GLY A 21 -45.05 -14.87 -25.66
C GLY A 21 -44.31 -13.65 -26.19
N ALA A 22 -44.51 -13.31 -27.46
CA ALA A 22 -44.28 -11.98 -28.06
C ALA A 22 -45.64 -11.42 -28.52
N PRO A 23 -45.78 -10.19 -29.08
CA PRO A 23 -45.03 -8.93 -28.93
C PRO A 23 -45.96 -7.72 -28.63
N ARG A 24 -45.42 -6.53 -28.33
CA ARG A 24 -46.02 -5.24 -28.76
C ARG A 24 -45.06 -4.06 -28.65
N ASP A 25 -45.02 -3.30 -29.73
CA ASP A 25 -44.15 -2.18 -30.07
C ASP A 25 -44.32 -0.94 -29.19
N THR A 26 -43.22 -0.20 -28.93
CA THR A 26 -43.11 1.24 -29.27
C THR A 26 -41.69 1.80 -29.03
N ALA A 27 -41.08 2.25 -30.13
CA ALA A 27 -40.19 3.40 -30.34
C ALA A 27 -39.04 3.78 -29.36
N SER A 28 -37.85 3.92 -29.98
CA SER A 28 -36.76 4.89 -29.72
C SER A 28 -36.16 4.94 -28.31
N THR A 29 -34.86 4.71 -28.11
CA THR A 29 -33.72 5.40 -28.73
C THR A 29 -32.46 4.59 -28.43
N ALA A 30 -31.52 4.55 -29.39
CA ALA A 30 -30.27 3.80 -29.26
C ALA A 30 -29.44 4.22 -28.04
N SER A 31 -29.09 3.23 -27.21
CA SER A 31 -28.02 3.30 -26.21
C SER A 31 -26.71 3.71 -26.88
N SER A 32 -26.24 4.91 -26.57
CA SER A 32 -24.82 5.23 -26.69
C SER A 32 -24.16 4.80 -25.38
N SER A 33 -23.68 3.55 -25.37
CA SER A 33 -22.76 3.06 -24.36
C SER A 33 -21.48 3.90 -24.45
N ALA A 34 -21.39 4.95 -23.64
CA ALA A 34 -20.15 5.66 -23.41
C ALA A 34 -19.19 4.70 -22.72
N SER A 35 -18.38 4.03 -23.55
CA SER A 35 -17.20 3.30 -23.13
C SER A 35 -16.31 4.29 -22.37
N SER A 36 -16.38 4.23 -21.05
CA SER A 36 -15.51 5.01 -20.19
C SER A 36 -14.12 4.40 -20.34
N ALA A 37 -13.31 4.99 -21.22
CA ALA A 37 -11.89 4.71 -21.27
C ALA A 37 -11.33 4.81 -19.84
N PRO A 38 -10.44 3.89 -19.41
CA PRO A 38 -9.81 4.01 -18.12
C PRO A 38 -9.12 5.37 -18.08
N ALA A 39 -9.50 6.19 -17.12
CA ALA A 39 -8.87 7.48 -16.88
C ALA A 39 -7.37 7.23 -16.74
N ALA A 40 -6.59 7.89 -17.59
CA ALA A 40 -5.15 7.99 -17.39
C ALA A 40 -4.90 8.38 -15.92
N PRO A 41 -3.91 7.78 -15.23
CA PRO A 41 -3.60 8.14 -13.85
C PRO A 41 -3.40 9.66 -13.82
N SER A 42 -4.33 10.35 -13.16
CA SER A 42 -4.28 11.80 -13.01
C SER A 42 -2.91 12.12 -12.44
N SER A 43 -2.15 12.93 -13.14
CA SER A 43 -0.85 13.46 -12.76
C SER A 43 -0.82 13.74 -11.26
N GLY A 44 -0.26 12.79 -10.51
CA GLY A 44 -0.07 12.90 -9.08
C GLY A 44 0.96 13.99 -8.85
N LYS A 45 0.50 15.23 -8.64
CA LYS A 45 1.23 16.13 -7.76
C LYS A 45 1.44 15.33 -6.48
N SER A 46 2.68 14.89 -6.25
CA SER A 46 2.99 13.87 -5.25
C SER A 46 2.35 14.26 -3.92
N ARG A 47 1.43 13.45 -3.40
CA ARG A 47 0.73 13.68 -2.13
C ARG A 47 1.73 13.91 -0.98
N LEU A 48 2.94 13.39 -1.13
CA LEU A 48 4.10 13.63 -0.29
C LEU A 48 4.46 15.12 -0.15
N ALA A 49 4.36 15.90 -1.22
CA ALA A 49 4.61 17.34 -1.20
C ALA A 49 3.54 18.11 -0.41
N GLU A 50 2.33 17.55 -0.33
CA GLU A 50 1.21 18.12 0.42
C GLU A 50 1.24 17.72 1.90
N LEU A 51 2.05 16.73 2.29
CA LEU A 51 2.21 16.36 3.69
C LEU A 51 2.79 17.51 4.50
N ARG A 52 1.99 17.97 5.45
CA ARG A 52 2.33 18.99 6.44
C ARG A 52 2.00 18.45 7.82
N PRO A 53 2.86 18.72 8.81
CA PRO A 53 2.52 18.41 10.18
C PRO A 53 1.30 19.23 10.62
N VAL A 54 0.55 18.69 11.56
CA VAL A 54 -0.61 19.36 12.14
C VAL A 54 -0.15 20.46 13.09
N HIS A 55 0.94 20.20 13.82
CA HIS A 55 1.52 21.15 14.77
C HIS A 55 2.94 21.54 14.37
N PRO A 56 3.41 22.75 14.77
CA PRO A 56 4.81 23.12 14.60
C PRO A 56 5.70 22.30 15.55
N ALA A 57 6.91 21.98 15.08
CA ALA A 57 7.92 21.37 15.93
C ALA A 57 8.41 22.37 16.98
N ALA A 58 8.45 21.92 18.23
CA ALA A 58 8.92 22.67 19.38
C ALA A 58 9.54 21.69 20.38
N LYS A 59 10.39 22.18 21.28
CA LYS A 59 11.01 21.35 22.31
C LYS A 59 9.96 20.54 23.06
N ARG A 60 10.15 19.22 23.13
CA ARG A 60 9.23 18.30 23.80
C ARG A 60 9.98 17.37 24.74
N ALA A 61 9.29 16.90 25.76
CA ALA A 61 9.72 15.73 26.52
C ALA A 61 9.35 14.46 25.74
N ILE A 62 10.01 13.34 26.08
CA ILE A 62 9.70 12.02 25.48
C ILE A 62 8.26 11.60 25.77
N CYS A 63 7.76 11.95 26.97
CA CYS A 63 6.39 11.68 27.39
C CYS A 63 5.55 12.97 27.41
N PRO A 64 4.23 12.87 27.19
CA PRO A 64 3.47 11.64 26.92
C PRO A 64 3.64 11.13 25.48
N LEU A 65 3.57 9.80 25.30
CA LEU A 65 3.56 9.15 23.99
C LEU A 65 2.11 9.03 23.48
N THR A 66 1.53 10.15 23.06
CA THR A 66 0.19 10.16 22.44
C THR A 66 0.26 9.60 21.03
N ILE A 67 -0.54 8.56 20.76
CA ILE A 67 -0.70 7.93 19.45
C ILE A 67 -1.92 8.54 18.77
N GLU A 68 -1.69 9.28 17.68
CA GLU A 68 -2.74 9.94 16.91
C GLU A 68 -2.77 9.39 15.48
N PRO A 69 -3.79 8.60 15.11
CA PRO A 69 -3.89 8.00 13.78
C PRO A 69 -3.87 9.04 12.66
N GLY A 70 -2.93 8.91 11.71
CA GLY A 70 -2.77 9.88 10.64
C GLY A 70 -1.81 11.04 10.94
N VAL A 71 -1.44 11.23 12.21
CA VAL A 71 -0.79 12.46 12.69
C VAL A 71 0.60 12.17 13.23
N GLY A 72 0.75 11.35 14.28
CA GLY A 72 2.07 11.09 14.87
C GLY A 72 2.08 10.30 16.18
N ILE A 73 3.26 10.21 16.79
CA ILE A 73 3.50 9.59 18.11
C ILE A 73 4.36 10.51 18.98
N GLY A 74 3.88 10.83 20.20
CA GLY A 74 4.66 11.52 21.25
C GLY A 74 5.09 12.96 20.94
N GLY A 75 4.71 13.48 19.77
CA GLY A 75 5.14 14.78 19.26
C GLY A 75 5.98 14.73 17.99
N ILE A 76 6.28 13.54 17.45
CA ILE A 76 6.82 13.36 16.10
C ILE A 76 5.64 13.15 15.15
N GLU A 77 5.50 14.05 14.18
CA GLU A 77 4.36 14.06 13.26
C GLU A 77 4.75 13.74 11.82
N ILE A 78 3.79 13.15 11.10
CA ILE A 78 3.82 12.99 9.66
C ILE A 78 4.02 14.35 8.99
N GLY A 79 4.91 14.41 8.01
CA GLY A 79 5.25 15.61 7.26
C GLY A 79 6.39 16.44 7.86
N TYR A 80 6.84 16.15 9.08
CA TYR A 80 8.05 16.77 9.64
C TYR A 80 9.29 16.50 8.82
N THR A 81 10.21 17.46 8.81
CA THR A 81 11.54 17.32 8.22
C THR A 81 12.58 16.97 9.28
N MET A 82 13.79 16.63 8.86
CA MET A 82 14.90 16.41 9.80
C MET A 82 15.13 17.61 10.73
N ARG A 83 15.02 18.84 10.19
CA ARG A 83 15.13 20.07 10.97
C ARG A 83 14.03 20.18 12.03
N ASP A 84 12.82 19.75 11.71
CA ASP A 84 11.71 19.72 12.66
C ASP A 84 11.97 18.70 13.78
N LEU A 85 12.53 17.53 13.44
CA LEU A 85 12.94 16.52 14.42
C LEU A 85 14.01 17.06 15.36
N GLU A 86 15.04 17.74 14.84
CA GLU A 86 16.08 18.39 15.63
C GLU A 86 15.50 19.46 16.58
N ALA A 87 14.49 20.20 16.13
CA ALA A 87 13.83 21.23 16.93
C ALA A 87 13.05 20.66 18.14
N LEU A 88 12.75 19.36 18.15
CA LEU A 88 12.16 18.67 19.31
C LEU A 88 13.13 18.62 20.50
N GLY A 89 14.44 18.75 20.25
CA GLY A 89 15.47 18.71 21.30
C GLY A 89 15.63 17.34 21.96
N LEU A 90 15.13 16.29 21.30
CA LEU A 90 15.29 14.90 21.73
C LEU A 90 16.58 14.30 21.11
N PRO A 91 17.17 13.26 21.73
CA PRO A 91 18.29 12.55 21.12
C PRO A 91 17.90 11.98 19.77
N ILE A 92 18.74 12.21 18.75
CA ILE A 92 18.53 11.70 17.39
C ILE A 92 19.69 10.80 17.02
N ASP A 93 19.37 9.61 16.51
CA ASP A 93 20.32 8.67 15.91
C ASP A 93 19.86 8.28 14.51
N GLN A 94 20.75 8.38 13.53
CA GLN A 94 20.49 8.02 12.14
C GLN A 94 21.67 7.24 11.59
N GLU A 95 21.42 5.99 11.21
CA GLU A 95 22.44 5.18 10.54
C GLU A 95 22.78 5.77 9.17
N PRO A 96 24.07 5.76 8.77
CA PRO A 96 24.46 6.22 7.45
C PRO A 96 23.69 5.47 6.35
N ARG A 97 23.10 6.21 5.41
CA ARG A 97 22.30 5.70 4.29
C ARG A 97 20.96 5.05 4.68
N SER A 98 20.53 5.17 5.93
CA SER A 98 19.19 4.76 6.34
C SER A 98 18.20 5.91 6.18
N ALA A 99 17.04 5.61 5.59
CA ALA A 99 15.88 6.49 5.61
C ALA A 99 15.18 6.51 6.99
N VAL A 100 15.62 5.68 7.93
CA VAL A 100 15.09 5.58 9.29
C VAL A 100 15.93 6.42 10.25
N VAL A 101 15.24 7.22 11.04
CA VAL A 101 15.80 8.04 12.12
C VAL A 101 15.13 7.62 13.43
N THR A 102 15.94 7.45 14.47
CA THR A 102 15.45 7.22 15.84
C THR A 102 15.47 8.55 16.59
N VAL A 103 14.35 8.94 17.17
CA VAL A 103 14.18 10.17 17.96
C VAL A 103 13.68 9.78 19.35
N GLY A 104 14.57 9.79 20.34
CA GLY A 104 14.31 9.22 21.65
C GLY A 104 14.02 7.72 21.55
N VAL A 105 12.78 7.32 21.85
CA VAL A 105 12.31 5.91 21.80
C VAL A 105 11.42 5.61 20.59
N VAL A 106 11.18 6.61 19.75
CA VAL A 106 10.30 6.52 18.58
C VAL A 106 11.16 6.53 17.32
N LYS A 107 10.81 5.70 16.34
CA LYS A 107 11.46 5.67 15.03
C LYS A 107 10.59 6.37 14.00
N ALA A 108 11.22 6.96 12.99
CA ALA A 108 10.56 7.61 11.89
C ALA A 108 11.26 7.30 10.57
N SER A 109 10.49 7.08 9.50
CA SER A 109 11.01 6.96 8.13
C SER A 109 10.82 8.28 7.41
N LEU A 110 11.88 8.75 6.75
CA LEU A 110 11.86 9.93 5.92
C LEU A 110 11.83 9.54 4.44
N LEU A 111 10.87 10.10 3.71
CA LEU A 111 10.78 10.01 2.27
C LEU A 111 10.82 11.42 1.69
N GLN A 112 11.77 11.68 0.78
CA GLN A 112 12.05 13.02 0.23
C GLN A 112 12.20 14.08 1.35
N GLY A 113 12.86 13.70 2.44
CA GLY A 113 13.11 14.57 3.58
C GLY A 113 11.91 14.84 4.50
N LYS A 114 10.79 14.14 4.32
CA LYS A 114 9.58 14.24 5.15
C LYS A 114 9.26 12.93 5.85
N VAL A 115 8.84 13.01 7.11
CA VAL A 115 8.35 11.87 7.89
C VAL A 115 7.06 11.33 7.26
N VAL A 116 7.05 10.04 6.97
CA VAL A 116 5.91 9.34 6.35
C VAL A 116 5.47 8.11 7.14
N ASP A 117 6.27 7.70 8.12
CA ASP A 117 5.96 6.61 9.04
C ASP A 117 6.63 6.91 10.36
N VAL A 118 5.92 6.71 11.46
CA VAL A 118 6.40 6.91 12.83
C VAL A 118 5.99 5.70 13.64
N TRP A 119 6.91 5.06 14.36
CA TRP A 119 6.58 3.85 15.09
C TRP A 119 7.38 3.63 16.37
N ILE A 120 6.82 2.77 17.22
CA ILE A 120 7.48 2.16 18.38
C ILE A 120 7.62 0.67 18.07
N ASP A 121 8.85 0.13 18.09
CA ASP A 121 9.11 -1.27 17.76
C ASP A 121 8.47 -2.25 18.74
N ASP A 122 8.55 -1.94 20.03
CA ASP A 122 7.95 -2.72 21.10
C ASP A 122 7.49 -1.77 22.22
N VAL A 123 6.18 -1.65 22.39
CA VAL A 123 5.60 -0.79 23.44
C VAL A 123 6.10 -1.10 24.84
N ARG A 124 6.60 -2.30 25.11
CA ARG A 124 7.12 -2.67 26.44
C ARG A 124 8.44 -1.96 26.77
N GLN A 125 9.15 -1.45 25.76
CA GLN A 125 10.44 -0.78 25.89
C GLN A 125 10.31 0.71 26.23
N VAL A 126 9.10 1.28 26.16
CA VAL A 126 8.86 2.68 26.54
C VAL A 126 8.36 2.79 27.98
N ASP A 127 8.39 3.99 28.56
CA ASP A 127 7.82 4.25 29.89
C ASP A 127 6.28 4.18 29.87
N ASP A 128 5.66 4.06 31.05
CA ASP A 128 4.19 4.06 31.23
C ASP A 128 3.58 5.46 31.02
N CYS A 129 3.63 5.94 29.77
CA CYS A 129 3.14 7.25 29.37
C CYS A 129 2.44 7.23 28.01
N ILE A 130 2.04 6.06 27.54
CA ILE A 130 1.35 5.89 26.26
C ILE A 130 -0.11 6.33 26.41
N SER A 131 -0.62 7.08 25.45
CA SER A 131 -2.05 7.36 25.34
C SER A 131 -2.56 7.12 23.93
N MET A 132 -3.74 6.53 23.82
CA MET A 132 -4.39 6.22 22.54
C MET A 132 -5.90 6.41 22.68
N GLY A 133 -6.50 7.09 21.71
CA GLY A 133 -7.92 7.49 21.79
C GLY A 133 -8.21 8.41 22.98
N GLY A 134 -7.25 9.26 23.37
CA GLY A 134 -7.36 10.18 24.50
C GLY A 134 -7.29 9.53 25.89
N LYS A 135 -7.00 8.23 25.98
CA LYS A 135 -6.88 7.50 27.25
C LYS A 135 -5.48 6.93 27.42
N ALA A 136 -4.96 6.95 28.64
CA ALA A 136 -3.69 6.29 28.97
C ALA A 136 -3.81 4.76 28.82
N ILE A 137 -2.78 4.11 28.29
CA ILE A 137 -2.66 2.65 28.18
C ILE A 137 -1.32 2.23 28.77
N GLY A 138 -1.33 1.17 29.58
CA GLY A 138 -0.10 0.65 30.18
C GLY A 138 0.79 0.01 29.12
N ARG A 139 2.11 0.13 29.28
CA ARG A 139 3.08 -0.45 28.32
C ARG A 139 3.05 -1.98 28.26
N THR A 140 2.47 -2.62 29.28
CA THR A 140 2.28 -4.07 29.39
C THR A 140 0.85 -4.52 29.09
N ALA A 141 -0.03 -3.60 28.67
CA ALA A 141 -1.40 -3.93 28.32
C ALA A 141 -1.43 -4.98 27.19
N PRO A 142 -2.41 -5.91 27.21
CA PRO A 142 -2.53 -6.92 26.17
C PRO A 142 -2.91 -6.29 24.82
N TYR A 143 -2.59 -6.97 23.72
CA TYR A 143 -2.92 -6.55 22.36
C TYR A 143 -4.38 -6.11 22.22
N ASP A 144 -5.31 -6.88 22.79
CA ASP A 144 -6.75 -6.62 22.69
C ASP A 144 -7.15 -5.26 23.28
N GLU A 145 -6.40 -4.74 24.27
CA GLU A 145 -6.67 -3.42 24.82
C GLU A 145 -6.25 -2.30 23.85
N PHE A 146 -5.13 -2.49 23.15
CA PHE A 146 -4.72 -1.59 22.07
C PHE A 146 -5.69 -1.69 20.89
N HIS A 147 -6.03 -2.90 20.48
CA HIS A 147 -6.97 -3.13 19.39
C HIS A 147 -8.36 -2.56 19.70
N ALA A 148 -8.87 -2.68 20.94
CA ALA A 148 -10.16 -2.10 21.33
C ALA A 148 -10.18 -0.56 21.30
N ARG A 149 -9.01 0.08 21.38
CA ARG A 149 -8.87 1.55 21.28
C ARG A 149 -8.67 2.01 19.85
N ALA A 150 -8.26 1.12 18.95
CA ALA A 150 -8.25 1.34 17.51
C ALA A 150 -9.63 1.00 16.94
N SER A 151 -10.19 1.84 16.08
CA SER A 151 -11.43 1.50 15.37
C SER A 151 -11.15 1.08 13.93
N LYS A 152 -12.02 0.22 13.40
CA LYS A 152 -12.07 -0.17 11.97
C LYS A 152 -10.74 -0.77 11.47
N CYS A 153 -10.26 -1.80 12.14
CA CYS A 153 -9.06 -2.54 11.75
C CYS A 153 -9.38 -3.58 10.67
N VAL A 154 -8.49 -3.69 9.68
CA VAL A 154 -8.51 -4.70 8.61
C VAL A 154 -7.16 -5.39 8.61
N ALA A 155 -7.14 -6.71 8.53
CA ALA A 155 -5.90 -7.46 8.46
C ALA A 155 -5.12 -7.12 7.17
N GLU A 156 -3.83 -6.91 7.31
CA GLU A 156 -2.88 -6.76 6.21
C GLU A 156 -2.18 -8.09 5.93
N ALA A 157 -1.57 -8.21 4.74
CA ALA A 157 -0.74 -9.36 4.43
C ALA A 157 0.39 -9.48 5.48
N PRO A 158 0.64 -10.68 6.03
CA PRO A 158 1.70 -10.90 7.01
C PRO A 158 3.07 -10.60 6.40
N ARG A 159 4.02 -10.16 7.25
CA ARG A 159 5.39 -9.79 6.84
C ARG A 159 6.43 -10.41 7.75
N GLU A 160 7.69 -10.24 7.39
CA GLU A 160 8.79 -10.49 8.32
C GLU A 160 8.58 -9.67 9.59
N GLY A 161 8.60 -10.34 10.74
CA GLY A 161 8.20 -9.73 12.01
C GLY A 161 6.71 -9.88 12.38
N GLY A 162 5.87 -10.55 11.59
CA GLY A 162 4.54 -10.98 12.04
C GLY A 162 3.34 -10.47 11.25
N SER A 163 2.19 -10.45 11.89
CA SER A 163 0.92 -9.98 11.32
C SER A 163 0.65 -8.52 11.67
N PHE A 164 0.09 -7.79 10.73
CA PHE A 164 -0.26 -6.39 10.87
C PHE A 164 -1.76 -6.20 10.63
N GLU A 165 -2.32 -5.21 11.34
CA GLU A 165 -3.69 -4.76 11.13
C GLU A 165 -3.66 -3.26 10.85
N ARG A 166 -4.34 -2.86 9.78
CA ARG A 166 -4.52 -1.48 9.34
C ARG A 166 -5.81 -0.93 9.92
N CYS A 167 -5.71 0.08 10.76
CA CYS A 167 -6.83 0.69 11.48
C CYS A 167 -7.04 2.15 11.04
N GLU A 168 -8.18 2.74 11.42
CA GLU A 168 -8.42 4.18 11.31
C GLU A 168 -8.23 4.76 9.89
N GLY A 169 -8.62 4.01 8.86
CA GLY A 169 -8.47 4.40 7.46
C GLY A 169 -7.01 4.47 6.99
N GLY A 170 -6.14 3.66 7.59
CA GLY A 170 -4.71 3.63 7.29
C GLY A 170 -3.87 4.63 8.08
N GLY A 171 -4.46 5.31 9.06
CA GLY A 171 -3.70 6.22 9.93
C GLY A 171 -2.92 5.52 11.04
N LEU A 172 -3.27 4.28 11.37
CA LEU A 172 -2.70 3.50 12.47
C LEU A 172 -2.49 2.06 12.02
N PHE A 173 -1.36 1.48 12.39
CA PHE A 173 -1.06 0.07 12.17
C PHE A 173 -0.64 -0.57 13.48
N LEU A 174 -1.25 -1.71 13.79
CA LEU A 174 -0.89 -2.53 14.93
C LEU A 174 -0.20 -3.79 14.41
N GLY A 175 1.05 -3.98 14.80
CA GLY A 175 1.86 -5.14 14.46
C GLY A 175 2.00 -6.09 15.65
N ARG A 176 1.79 -7.37 15.43
CA ARG A 176 2.10 -8.44 16.38
C ARG A 176 2.93 -9.50 15.66
N GLY A 177 4.01 -9.97 16.28
CA GLY A 177 4.72 -11.13 15.75
C GLY A 177 4.83 -12.25 16.75
N MET A 178 5.90 -13.05 16.63
CA MET A 178 6.12 -14.18 17.52
C MET A 178 6.32 -13.71 18.97
N GLY A 179 5.34 -13.99 19.83
CA GLY A 179 5.36 -13.66 21.27
C GLY A 179 4.33 -12.60 21.66
N THR A 180 4.67 -11.76 22.65
CA THR A 180 3.82 -10.68 23.18
C THR A 180 4.31 -9.29 22.81
N PHE A 181 5.17 -9.17 21.79
CA PHE A 181 5.58 -7.85 21.32
C PHE A 181 4.45 -7.19 20.53
N LEU A 182 4.32 -5.88 20.72
CA LEU A 182 3.37 -5.06 20.00
C LEU A 182 4.11 -3.87 19.40
N GLN A 183 4.10 -3.81 18.08
CA GLN A 183 4.59 -2.67 17.31
C GLN A 183 3.41 -1.74 17.00
N ILE A 184 3.61 -0.44 17.16
CA ILE A 184 2.58 0.57 16.81
C ILE A 184 3.18 1.51 15.79
N ARG A 185 2.52 1.67 14.64
CA ARG A 185 2.95 2.60 13.59
C ARG A 185 1.83 3.57 13.23
N VAL A 186 2.21 4.80 12.89
CA VAL A 186 1.33 5.87 12.44
C VAL A 186 1.81 6.35 11.09
N ARG A 187 0.88 6.57 10.17
CA ARG A 187 1.15 6.94 8.77
C ARG A 187 0.12 7.93 8.25
N PRO A 188 0.37 8.62 7.12
CA PRO A 188 -0.67 9.35 6.41
C PRO A 188 -1.89 8.47 6.15
N LYS A 189 -3.10 9.00 6.38
CA LYS A 189 -4.35 8.29 6.04
C LYS A 189 -4.48 8.12 4.53
N GLY A 190 -5.15 7.09 4.06
CA GLY A 190 -5.37 6.80 2.64
C GLY A 190 -4.64 5.56 2.14
N ASP A 191 -4.92 5.17 0.89
CA ASP A 191 -4.55 3.86 0.31
C ASP A 191 -3.31 3.89 -0.59
N ASP A 192 -2.71 5.06 -0.80
CA ASP A 192 -1.59 5.28 -1.71
C ASP A 192 -0.21 5.02 -1.07
N LEU A 193 -0.10 5.17 0.26
CA LEU A 193 1.12 4.90 1.04
C LEU A 193 0.95 3.64 1.92
N THR A 194 0.61 2.53 1.28
CA THR A 194 0.64 1.20 1.92
C THR A 194 2.07 0.78 2.27
N LEU A 195 2.23 -0.26 3.10
CA LEU A 195 3.53 -0.87 3.41
C LEU A 195 4.33 -1.22 2.13
N ASP A 196 3.65 -1.68 1.07
CA ASP A 196 4.27 -2.08 -0.19
C ASP A 196 4.78 -0.88 -1.00
N ASN A 197 3.99 0.18 -1.11
CA ASN A 197 4.39 1.38 -1.86
C ASN A 197 5.44 2.20 -1.09
N LEU A 198 5.40 2.15 0.25
CA LEU A 198 6.35 2.88 1.09
C LEU A 198 7.74 2.23 1.08
N ALA A 199 7.84 0.89 1.14
CA ALA A 199 9.14 0.22 1.06
C ALA A 199 9.84 0.49 -0.28
N VAL A 200 9.09 0.36 -1.38
CA VAL A 200 9.59 0.69 -2.73
C VAL A 200 9.98 2.16 -2.84
N ALA A 201 9.19 3.08 -2.27
CA ALA A 201 9.51 4.51 -2.29
C ALA A 201 10.69 4.88 -1.38
N LEU A 202 10.90 4.17 -0.26
CA LEU A 202 12.03 4.41 0.65
C LEU A 202 13.35 3.81 0.10
N GLU A 203 13.26 2.73 -0.69
CA GLU A 203 14.40 2.13 -1.40
C GLU A 203 14.74 2.87 -2.70
N ASP A 204 13.76 3.52 -3.34
CA ASP A 204 13.95 4.39 -4.49
C ASP A 204 14.31 5.81 -4.02
N ASP A 205 15.61 6.08 -3.91
CA ASP A 205 16.13 7.40 -3.56
C ASP A 205 15.92 8.46 -4.66
N GLY A 206 15.25 8.10 -5.77
CA GLY A 206 15.04 8.95 -6.94
C GLY A 206 16.34 9.31 -7.66
N SER A 207 17.48 8.74 -7.23
CA SER A 207 18.74 8.90 -7.91
C SER A 207 18.67 8.10 -9.21
N PRO A 208 19.08 8.66 -10.36
CA PRO A 208 19.23 7.85 -11.54
C PRO A 208 20.22 6.73 -11.22
N LEU A 209 19.75 5.47 -11.23
CA LEU A 209 20.64 4.33 -11.11
C LEU A 209 21.61 4.41 -12.30
N ALA A 210 22.89 4.62 -12.01
CA ALA A 210 23.94 4.69 -13.03
C ALA A 210 24.13 3.27 -13.61
N LEU A 211 23.25 2.89 -14.52
CA LEU A 211 23.34 1.62 -15.22
C LEU A 211 24.44 1.71 -16.27
N GLU A 212 25.38 0.77 -16.21
CA GLU A 212 26.31 0.50 -17.29
C GLU A 212 25.53 0.44 -18.62
N PRO A 213 26.01 1.07 -19.71
CA PRO A 213 25.25 1.20 -20.96
C PRO A 213 24.70 -0.13 -21.50
N LYS A 214 25.43 -1.23 -21.28
CA LYS A 214 25.01 -2.59 -21.67
C LYS A 214 23.83 -3.11 -20.84
N VAL A 215 23.82 -2.85 -19.54
CA VAL A 215 22.72 -3.24 -18.63
C VAL A 215 21.49 -2.40 -18.93
N ARG A 216 21.67 -1.09 -19.14
CA ARG A 216 20.60 -0.18 -19.57
C ARG A 216 19.97 -0.60 -20.89
N ALA A 217 20.79 -0.95 -21.89
CA ALA A 217 20.31 -1.41 -23.19
C ALA A 217 19.48 -2.70 -23.08
N LYS A 218 19.94 -3.67 -22.28
CA LYS A 218 19.23 -4.94 -22.05
C LYS A 218 17.91 -4.75 -21.29
N LEU A 219 17.90 -3.90 -20.26
CA LEU A 219 16.68 -3.52 -19.53
C LEU A 219 15.69 -2.80 -20.45
N LEU A 220 16.15 -1.84 -21.24
CA LEU A 220 15.31 -1.17 -22.23
C LEU A 220 14.76 -2.13 -23.27
N GLU A 221 15.55 -3.09 -23.75
CA GLU A 221 15.10 -4.11 -24.70
C GLU A 221 14.06 -5.06 -24.09
N THR A 222 14.17 -5.34 -22.79
CA THR A 222 13.21 -6.16 -22.05
C THR A 222 11.91 -5.40 -21.72
N CYS A 223 12.02 -4.13 -21.30
CA CYS A 223 10.87 -3.29 -20.96
C CYS A 223 10.16 -2.73 -22.19
N LEU A 224 10.90 -2.51 -23.27
CA LEU A 224 10.39 -2.08 -24.56
C LEU A 224 10.32 -3.26 -25.53
N ASP A 225 9.94 -4.47 -25.08
CA ASP A 225 9.85 -5.61 -25.98
C ASP A 225 8.99 -5.20 -27.18
N ARG A 226 9.72 -4.97 -28.26
CA ARG A 226 9.24 -4.23 -29.40
C ARG A 226 8.27 -5.10 -30.17
N ARG A 227 8.26 -6.41 -29.94
CA ARG A 227 7.28 -7.35 -30.52
C ARG A 227 5.92 -7.24 -29.84
N GLU A 228 5.87 -7.13 -28.51
CA GLU A 228 4.61 -6.96 -27.78
C GLU A 228 4.04 -5.55 -27.93
N LEU A 229 4.92 -4.54 -27.95
CA LEU A 229 4.51 -3.13 -28.04
C LEU A 229 4.31 -2.62 -29.47
N ALA A 230 4.78 -3.34 -30.51
CA ALA A 230 4.59 -2.94 -31.91
C ALA A 230 3.11 -2.80 -32.29
N GLY A 231 2.22 -3.62 -31.72
CA GLY A 231 0.78 -3.54 -31.97
C GLY A 231 0.13 -2.23 -31.49
N TYR A 232 0.79 -1.50 -30.57
CA TYR A 232 0.25 -0.31 -29.93
C TYR A 232 0.92 0.99 -30.41
N TRP A 233 1.94 0.91 -31.26
CA TRP A 233 2.78 2.06 -31.65
C TRP A 233 2.69 2.47 -33.13
N HIS A 234 1.54 2.24 -33.76
CA HIS A 234 1.22 2.88 -35.03
C HIS A 234 0.36 4.11 -34.78
N ALA A 235 0.96 5.30 -34.85
CA ALA A 235 0.26 6.58 -34.71
C ALA A 235 -0.75 6.86 -35.84
N ASP A 236 -0.80 5.98 -36.83
CA ASP A 236 -1.43 6.14 -38.12
C ASP A 236 -2.44 5.01 -38.46
N LYS A 237 -2.74 4.10 -37.52
CA LYS A 237 -3.80 3.08 -37.71
C LYS A 237 -4.66 2.91 -36.46
N PRO A 238 -6.01 3.00 -36.56
CA PRO A 238 -6.89 2.68 -35.43
C PRO A 238 -6.76 1.20 -35.07
N GLY A 239 -6.60 0.91 -33.77
CA GLY A 239 -6.37 -0.45 -33.26
C GLY A 239 -7.42 -1.44 -33.75
N VAL A 240 -6.97 -2.51 -34.40
CA VAL A 240 -7.83 -3.60 -34.85
C VAL A 240 -8.29 -4.37 -33.62
N VAL A 241 -9.58 -4.28 -33.30
CA VAL A 241 -10.21 -5.15 -32.30
C VAL A 241 -10.39 -6.51 -32.95
N ASP A 242 -9.39 -7.38 -32.83
CA ASP A 242 -9.57 -8.78 -33.21
C ASP A 242 -10.53 -9.44 -32.23
N ARG A 243 -11.82 -9.48 -32.63
CA ARG A 243 -12.82 -10.35 -32.03
C ARG A 243 -12.32 -11.78 -32.22
N HIS A 244 -12.08 -12.48 -31.11
CA HIS A 244 -11.91 -13.93 -31.07
C HIS A 244 -12.88 -14.60 -32.04
N LYS A 245 -12.37 -15.06 -33.19
CA LYS A 245 -13.05 -16.05 -34.01
C LYS A 245 -12.73 -17.41 -33.41
N SER A 246 -13.79 -18.00 -32.86
CA SER A 246 -13.93 -19.41 -32.54
C SER A 246 -13.35 -20.27 -33.66
N ARG A 247 -12.52 -21.23 -33.26
CA ARG A 247 -11.99 -22.29 -34.11
C ARG A 247 -12.91 -23.51 -33.97
N GLU A 248 -13.84 -23.61 -34.91
CA GLU A 248 -14.58 -24.79 -35.39
C GLU A 248 -14.43 -24.68 -36.92
N ASP A 249 -14.07 -25.65 -37.76
CA ASP A 249 -13.78 -27.08 -37.65
C ASP A 249 -13.02 -27.50 -38.93
N ASP A 250 -12.52 -28.75 -38.91
CA ASP A 250 -12.23 -29.65 -40.04
C ASP A 250 -11.08 -29.31 -41.02
N GLU A 251 -10.30 -30.24 -41.57
CA GLU A 251 -10.56 -31.66 -41.84
C GLU A 251 -9.20 -32.38 -42.03
N VAL A 252 -9.09 -33.60 -41.49
CA VAL A 252 -8.06 -34.58 -41.88
C VAL A 252 -8.65 -35.40 -43.03
N ALA A 253 -7.96 -35.37 -44.17
CA ALA A 253 -8.01 -36.41 -45.19
C ALA A 253 -6.61 -37.02 -45.31
#